data_AF-A0A3M2GUY1-F1
#
_entry.id   AF-A0A3M2GUY1-F1
#
_cell.length_a   1.000
_cell.length_b   1.000
_cell.length_c   1.000
_cell.angle_alpha   90.00
_cell.angle_beta   90.00
_cell.angle_gamma   90.00
#
_symmetry.space_group_name_H-M   'P 1'
#
loop_
_entity.id
_entity.type
_entity.pdbx_description
1 polymer ?
#
loop_
_entity_poly.entity_id
_entity_poly.type
_entity_poly.pdbx_seq_one_letter_code
_entity_poly.pdbx_strand_id
1 'polypeptide(L)'
;MEVPPLVQEPHPLMQYAHAALVASGTATLELGYLQTPSVVLYRVSPLTYWLGRLLIKIDRIAMVNIVLGKKMVPELIQKDLTVPGVAAALEKYLTDPEYYQQVRRELARIREILGPPGASQRAAEYIVQFMDSRA
;
A
#
# COMPACT_ATOMS: atom_id res chain seq x y z
N MET A 1 25.36 4.80 1.18
CA MET A 1 25.06 5.62 2.36
C MET A 1 23.73 5.14 2.89
N GLU A 2 23.71 4.37 3.97
CA GLU A 2 22.47 4.03 4.65
C GLU A 2 22.05 5.24 5.48
N VAL A 3 20.82 5.71 5.28
CA VAL A 3 20.25 6.78 6.10
C VAL A 3 19.66 6.09 7.34
N PRO A 4 20.12 6.42 8.55
CA PRO A 4 19.59 5.80 9.76
C PRO A 4 18.10 6.16 9.94
N PRO A 5 17.31 5.28 10.56
CA PRO A 5 15.90 5.55 10.81
C PRO A 5 15.75 6.75 11.76
N LEU A 6 14.86 7.69 11.41
CA LEU A 6 14.55 8.86 12.23
C LEU A 6 13.80 8.49 13.52
N VAL A 7 13.00 7.42 13.48
CA VAL A 7 12.21 6.90 14.59
C VAL A 7 12.23 5.38 14.52
N GLN A 8 12.29 4.71 15.68
CA GLN A 8 12.26 3.24 15.73
C GLN A 8 10.85 2.66 15.53
N GLU A 9 9.81 3.41 15.92
CA GLU A 9 8.42 3.04 15.68
C GLU A 9 7.86 3.73 14.43
N PRO A 10 7.56 2.99 13.35
CA PRO A 10 7.13 3.59 12.09
C PRO A 10 5.67 4.07 12.12
N HIS A 11 4.80 3.43 12.90
CA HIS A 11 3.35 3.70 12.88
C HIS A 11 2.96 5.12 13.29
N PRO A 12 3.51 5.70 14.39
CA PRO A 12 3.22 7.10 14.72
C PRO A 12 3.67 8.05 13.59
N LEU A 13 4.85 7.81 13.00
CA LEU A 13 5.36 8.63 11.91
C LEU A 13 4.46 8.52 10.67
N MET A 14 4.01 7.31 10.32
CA MET A 14 3.05 7.10 9.24
C MET A 14 1.73 7.83 9.49
N GLN A 15 1.21 7.80 10.71
CA GLN A 15 -0.07 8.42 11.06
C GLN A 15 -0.06 9.96 10.97
N TYR A 16 1.06 10.59 11.35
CA TYR A 16 1.18 12.05 11.36
C TYR A 16 1.81 12.63 10.08
N ALA A 17 2.38 11.79 9.20
CA ALA A 17 2.92 12.24 7.94
C ALA A 17 1.82 12.79 7.03
N HIS A 18 2.15 13.87 6.30
CA HIS A 18 1.24 14.41 5.29
C HIS A 18 1.13 13.50 4.06
N ALA A 19 2.28 12.98 3.60
CA ALA A 19 2.37 11.97 2.57
C ALA A 19 3.61 11.09 2.81
N ALA A 20 3.60 9.86 2.28
CA ALA A 20 4.71 8.92 2.41
C ALA A 20 5.22 8.41 1.05
N LEU A 21 6.54 8.26 0.92
CA LEU A 21 7.14 7.41 -0.12
C LEU A 21 7.33 6.02 0.47
N VAL A 22 6.81 4.99 -0.20
CA VAL A 22 6.79 3.64 0.36
C VAL A 22 7.16 2.61 -0.71
N ALA A 23 7.87 1.56 -0.32
CA ALA A 23 8.11 0.41 -1.18
C ALA A 23 6.83 -0.43 -1.35
N SER A 24 6.75 -1.21 -2.43
CA SER A 24 5.66 -2.16 -2.63
C SER A 24 5.71 -3.27 -1.56
N GLY A 25 4.75 -3.27 -0.62
CA GLY A 25 4.68 -4.22 0.48
C GLY A 25 3.52 -3.95 1.44
N THR A 26 3.53 -4.61 2.61
CA THR A 26 2.48 -4.49 3.64
C THR A 26 2.34 -3.06 4.17
N ALA A 27 3.43 -2.29 4.18
CA ALA A 27 3.44 -0.88 4.53
C ALA A 27 2.44 -0.03 3.70
N THR A 28 2.10 -0.46 2.47
CA THR A 28 1.07 0.22 1.67
C THR A 28 -0.32 0.07 2.28
N LEU A 29 -0.65 -1.09 2.85
CA LEU A 29 -1.91 -1.31 3.57
C LEU A 29 -1.90 -0.64 4.94
N GLU A 30 -0.76 -0.62 5.64
CA GLU A 30 -0.63 0.08 6.92
C GLU A 30 -0.89 1.59 6.76
N LEU A 31 -0.24 2.23 5.77
CA LEU A 31 -0.49 3.63 5.41
C LEU A 31 -1.96 3.86 5.01
N GLY A 32 -2.52 2.95 4.22
CA GLY A 32 -3.93 3.03 3.84
C GLY A 32 -4.88 2.92 5.04
N TYR A 33 -4.62 2.01 5.97
CA TYR A 33 -5.37 1.85 7.21
C TYR A 33 -5.27 3.09 8.11
N LEU A 34 -4.10 3.74 8.13
CA LEU A 34 -3.86 5.02 8.81
C LEU A 34 -4.38 6.23 8.04
N GLN A 35 -4.92 6.04 6.83
CA GLN A 35 -5.45 7.09 5.95
C GLN A 35 -4.39 8.13 5.55
N THR A 36 -3.14 7.68 5.43
CA THR A 36 -1.99 8.50 5.02
C THR A 36 -1.75 8.34 3.52
N PRO A 37 -1.90 9.42 2.72
CA PRO A 37 -1.58 9.37 1.30
C PRO A 37 -0.14 8.93 1.05
N SER A 38 0.07 8.16 -0.01
CA SER A 38 1.40 7.61 -0.31
C SER A 38 1.69 7.61 -1.81
N VAL A 39 2.96 7.49 -2.16
CA VAL A 39 3.43 7.18 -3.52
C VAL A 39 4.21 5.88 -3.42
N VAL A 40 3.77 4.86 -4.15
CA VAL A 40 4.42 3.54 -4.14
C VAL A 40 5.55 3.54 -5.15
N LEU A 41 6.76 3.25 -4.68
CA LEU A 41 7.96 3.21 -5.50
C LEU A 41 8.49 1.78 -5.53
N TYR A 42 8.85 1.28 -6.71
CA TYR A 42 9.50 -0.02 -6.78
C TYR A 42 10.50 -0.13 -7.92
N ARG A 43 11.70 -0.63 -7.60
CA ARG A 43 12.74 -0.94 -8.57
C ARG A 43 13.38 -2.29 -8.27
N VAL A 44 13.32 -3.19 -9.24
CA VAL A 44 13.97 -4.50 -9.22
C VAL A 44 14.88 -4.68 -10.42
N SER A 45 15.68 -5.74 -10.40
CA SER A 45 16.54 -6.08 -11.54
C SER A 45 15.73 -6.20 -12.84
N PRO A 46 16.27 -5.78 -14.01
CA PRO A 46 15.56 -5.89 -15.27
C PRO A 46 15.07 -7.31 -15.58
N LEU A 47 15.87 -8.32 -15.23
CA LEU A 47 15.51 -9.73 -15.42
C LEU A 47 14.32 -10.13 -14.54
N THR A 48 14.36 -9.78 -13.24
CA THR A 48 13.25 -10.01 -12.31
C THR A 48 11.98 -9.31 -12.80
N TYR A 49 12.09 -8.07 -13.28
CA TYR A 49 10.95 -7.34 -13.81
C TYR A 49 10.37 -7.99 -15.06
N TRP A 50 11.22 -8.42 -15.99
CA TRP A 50 10.78 -9.07 -17.22
C TRP A 50 10.04 -10.39 -16.92
N LEU A 51 10.61 -11.23 -16.06
CA LEU A 51 9.95 -12.46 -15.60
C LEU A 51 8.66 -12.16 -14.83
N GLY A 52 8.69 -11.18 -13.93
CA GLY A 52 7.54 -10.75 -13.15
C GLY A 52 6.37 -10.30 -14.04
N ARG A 53 6.65 -9.57 -15.13
CA ARG A 53 5.62 -9.16 -16.09
C ARG A 53 4.94 -10.32 -16.83
N LEU A 54 5.60 -11.47 -16.96
CA LEU A 54 5.00 -12.66 -17.57
C LEU A 54 4.05 -13.38 -16.59
N LEU A 55 4.29 -13.25 -15.29
CA LEU A 55 3.55 -13.95 -14.23
C LEU A 55 2.44 -13.08 -13.61
N ILE A 56 2.70 -11.79 -13.41
CA ILE A 56 1.80 -10.85 -12.75
C ILE A 56 0.78 -10.32 -13.77
N LYS A 57 -0.48 -10.76 -13.65
CA LYS A 57 -1.59 -10.38 -14.54
C LYS A 57 -2.45 -9.24 -14.02
N ILE A 58 -2.11 -8.67 -12.86
CA ILE A 58 -2.86 -7.59 -12.23
C ILE A 58 -2.34 -6.23 -12.70
N ASP A 59 -3.24 -5.27 -12.83
CA ASP A 59 -2.96 -3.90 -13.28
C ASP A 59 -2.42 -2.98 -12.18
N ARG A 60 -2.34 -3.50 -10.94
CA ARG A 60 -1.99 -2.80 -9.69
C ARG A 60 -1.08 -3.69 -8.85
N ILE A 61 0.01 -3.14 -8.33
CA ILE A 61 0.96 -3.88 -7.50
C ILE A 61 0.81 -3.50 -6.02
N ALA A 62 0.48 -2.25 -5.73
CA ALA A 62 0.32 -1.80 -4.35
C ALA A 62 -0.91 -2.47 -3.71
N MET A 63 -0.73 -3.09 -2.55
CA MET A 63 -1.81 -3.82 -1.88
C MET A 63 -3.01 -2.91 -1.58
N VAL A 64 -2.76 -1.64 -1.24
CA VAL A 64 -3.79 -0.62 -1.06
C VAL A 64 -4.67 -0.44 -2.31
N ASN A 65 -4.09 -0.38 -3.51
CA ASN A 65 -4.84 -0.22 -4.76
C ASN A 65 -5.55 -1.51 -5.19
N ILE A 66 -4.96 -2.67 -4.87
CA ILE A 66 -5.59 -3.98 -5.08
C ILE A 66 -6.86 -4.07 -4.23
N VAL A 67 -6.74 -3.82 -2.93
CA VAL A 67 -7.85 -3.88 -1.97
C VAL A 67 -8.94 -2.86 -2.31
N LEU A 68 -8.58 -1.64 -2.72
CA LEU A 68 -9.54 -0.63 -3.12
C LEU A 68 -10.21 -0.87 -4.48
N GLY A 69 -9.74 -1.84 -5.26
CA GLY A 69 -10.30 -2.09 -6.58
C GLY A 69 -10.00 -0.96 -7.60
N LYS A 70 -9.09 -0.02 -7.31
CA LYS A 70 -8.71 1.08 -8.20
C LYS A 70 -7.32 1.64 -7.91
N LYS A 71 -6.74 2.34 -8.89
CA LYS A 71 -5.47 3.09 -8.75
C LYS A 71 -5.70 4.39 -7.98
N MET A 72 -5.76 4.30 -6.66
CA MET A 72 -6.00 5.45 -5.79
C MET A 72 -4.70 6.19 -5.47
N VAL A 73 -3.67 5.46 -5.05
CA VAL A 73 -2.33 6.01 -4.82
C VAL A 73 -1.46 5.80 -6.06
N PRO A 74 -0.57 6.76 -6.43
CA PRO A 74 0.32 6.59 -7.57
C PRO A 74 1.31 5.44 -7.35
N GLU A 75 1.53 4.65 -8.40
CA GLU A 75 2.53 3.58 -8.45
C GLU A 75 3.59 3.94 -9.50
N LEU A 76 4.81 4.23 -9.05
CA LEU A 76 5.95 4.56 -9.91
C LEU A 76 6.91 3.37 -9.92
N ILE A 77 6.87 2.58 -10.99
CA ILE A 77 7.55 1.29 -11.09
C ILE A 77 8.57 1.32 -12.23
N GLN A 78 9.76 0.78 -11.99
CA GLN A 78 10.84 0.68 -12.98
C GLN A 78 11.15 1.99 -13.71
N LYS A 79 10.65 2.14 -14.95
CA LYS A 79 10.89 3.31 -15.83
C LYS A 79 10.10 4.53 -15.39
N ASP A 80 8.94 4.35 -14.76
CA ASP A 80 8.08 5.43 -14.30
C ASP A 80 8.61 6.06 -13.00
N LEU A 81 9.48 5.33 -12.29
CA LEU A 81 10.18 5.81 -11.09
C LEU A 81 11.28 6.82 -11.46
N THR A 82 10.86 8.03 -11.80
CA THR A 82 11.76 9.14 -12.11
C THR A 82 11.69 10.19 -11.01
N VAL A 83 12.78 10.95 -10.79
CA VAL A 83 12.77 12.04 -9.81
C VAL A 83 11.64 13.05 -10.10
N PRO A 84 11.44 13.51 -11.36
CA PRO A 84 10.32 14.39 -11.68
C PRO A 84 8.95 13.75 -11.42
N GLY A 85 8.79 12.45 -11.72
CA GLY A 85 7.53 11.74 -11.47
C GLY A 85 7.20 11.63 -9.98
N VAL A 86 8.21 11.33 -9.15
CA VAL A 86 8.06 11.30 -7.69
C VAL A 86 7.71 12.68 -7.15
N ALA A 87 8.44 13.72 -7.59
CA ALA A 87 8.21 15.09 -7.17
C ALA A 87 6.78 15.56 -7.52
N ALA A 88 6.34 15.34 -8.76
CA ALA A 88 5.00 15.72 -9.21
C ALA A 88 3.89 14.98 -8.44
N ALA A 89 4.09 13.69 -8.13
CA ALA A 89 3.13 12.91 -7.35
C ALA A 89 3.01 13.43 -5.91
N LEU A 90 4.13 13.77 -5.27
CA LEU A 90 4.14 14.35 -3.93
C LEU A 90 3.59 15.77 -3.92
N GLU A 91 3.98 16.60 -4.88
CA GLU A 91 3.54 17.98 -5.01
C GLU A 91 2.02 18.04 -5.10
N LYS A 92 1.39 17.13 -5.85
CA LYS A 92 -0.06 17.07 -5.95
C LYS A 92 -0.74 16.85 -4.59
N TYR A 93 -0.15 16.08 -3.68
CA TYR A 93 -0.69 15.97 -2.32
C TYR A 93 -0.56 17.25 -1.51
N LEU A 94 0.47 18.06 -1.78
CA LEU A 94 0.76 19.29 -1.05
C LEU A 94 0.00 20.51 -1.58
N THR A 95 -0.27 20.56 -2.87
CA THR A 95 -0.80 21.76 -3.56
C THR A 95 -2.27 21.63 -3.98
N ASP A 96 -2.83 20.43 -3.99
CA ASP A 96 -4.23 20.16 -4.34
C ASP A 96 -4.99 19.56 -3.13
N PRO A 97 -5.62 20.41 -2.30
CA PRO A 97 -6.38 19.97 -1.13
C PRO A 97 -7.56 19.05 -1.49
N GLU A 98 -8.18 19.22 -2.66
CA GLU A 98 -9.32 18.39 -3.08
C GLU A 98 -8.86 16.98 -3.40
N TYR A 99 -7.77 16.85 -4.15
CA TYR A 99 -7.14 15.56 -4.43
C TYR A 99 -6.67 14.88 -3.14
N TYR A 100 -6.00 15.62 -2.26
CA TYR A 100 -5.56 15.11 -0.96
C TYR A 100 -6.73 14.52 -0.14
N GLN A 101 -7.83 15.28 -0.01
CA GLN A 101 -8.99 14.83 0.73
C GLN A 101 -9.72 13.67 0.04
N GLN A 102 -9.77 13.67 -1.29
CA GLN A 102 -10.32 12.55 -2.05
C GLN A 102 -9.54 11.26 -1.75
N VAL A 103 -8.21 11.30 -1.80
CA VAL A 103 -7.37 10.13 -1.52
C VAL A 103 -7.63 9.63 -0.11
N ARG A 104 -7.64 10.52 0.90
CA ARG A 104 -7.90 10.12 2.30
C ARG A 104 -9.27 9.50 2.51
N ARG A 105 -10.33 10.05 1.88
CA ARG A 105 -11.68 9.48 1.94
C ARG A 105 -11.73 8.07 1.37
N GLU A 106 -11.00 7.82 0.29
CA GLU A 106 -10.93 6.49 -0.31
C GLU A 106 -10.11 5.52 0.53
N LEU A 107 -8.98 5.97 1.10
CA LEU A 107 -8.20 5.18 2.05
C LEU A 107 -9.02 4.80 3.29
N ALA A 108 -9.94 5.65 3.76
CA ALA A 108 -10.80 5.34 4.90
C ALA A 108 -11.63 4.05 4.70
N ARG A 109 -11.98 3.71 3.45
CA ARG A 109 -12.71 2.48 3.11
C ARG A 109 -11.92 1.20 3.38
N ILE A 110 -10.60 1.28 3.45
CA ILE A 110 -9.74 0.11 3.70
C ILE A 110 -10.09 -0.55 5.03
N ARG A 111 -10.45 0.23 6.05
CA ARG A 111 -10.86 -0.31 7.36
C ARG A 111 -12.11 -1.18 7.24
N GLU A 112 -13.07 -0.75 6.43
CA GLU A 112 -14.29 -1.48 6.18
C GLU A 112 -14.01 -2.77 5.40
N ILE A 113 -13.13 -2.70 4.39
CA ILE A 113 -12.79 -3.85 3.54
C ILE A 113 -12.01 -4.92 4.31
N LEU A 114 -11.06 -4.53 5.18
CA LEU A 114 -10.27 -5.47 5.97
C LEU A 114 -11.09 -6.12 7.10
N GLY A 115 -12.19 -5.48 7.50
CA GLY A 115 -13.08 -5.98 8.54
C GLY A 115 -12.52 -5.83 9.96
N PRO A 116 -13.23 -6.37 10.96
CA PRO A 116 -12.87 -6.22 12.35
C PRO A 116 -11.63 -7.06 12.73
N PRO A 117 -10.95 -6.73 13.85
CA PRO A 117 -9.90 -7.55 14.44
C PRO A 117 -10.32 -9.01 14.65
N GLY A 118 -9.34 -9.90 14.81
CA GLY A 118 -9.58 -11.34 15.05
C GLY A 118 -9.52 -12.23 13.79
N ALA A 119 -8.86 -11.77 12.73
CA ALA A 119 -8.69 -12.56 11.50
C ALA A 119 -8.04 -13.94 11.77
N SER A 120 -6.97 -13.99 12.57
CA SER A 120 -6.30 -15.24 12.94
C SER A 120 -7.19 -16.18 13.75
N GLN A 121 -8.01 -15.64 14.66
CA GLN A 121 -8.96 -16.43 15.45
C GLN A 121 -10.05 -17.04 14.55
N ARG A 122 -10.68 -16.23 13.69
CA ARG A 122 -11.67 -16.73 12.72
C ARG A 122 -11.06 -17.81 11.81
N ALA A 123 -9.84 -17.60 11.34
CA ALA A 123 -9.14 -18.59 10.53
C ALA A 123 -8.94 -19.92 11.29
N ALA A 124 -8.55 -19.86 12.57
CA ALA A 124 -8.40 -21.05 13.41
C ALA A 124 -9.75 -21.78 13.62
N GLU A 125 -10.82 -21.04 13.91
CA GLU A 125 -12.18 -21.57 14.05
C GLU A 125 -12.65 -22.28 12.76
N TYR A 126 -12.40 -21.68 11.59
CA TYR A 126 -12.71 -22.30 10.30
C TYR A 126 -11.93 -23.59 10.05
N ILE A 127 -10.65 -23.64 10.42
CA ILE A 127 -9.82 -24.85 10.25
C ILE A 127 -10.37 -25.99 11.10
N VAL A 128 -10.71 -25.73 12.36
CA VAL A 128 -11.30 -26.74 13.26
C VAL A 128 -12.62 -27.27 12.70
N GLN A 129 -13.53 -26.37 12.30
CA GLN A 129 -14.81 -26.76 11.68
C GLN A 129 -14.62 -27.59 10.41
N PHE A 130 -13.62 -27.25 9.59
CA PHE A 130 -13.32 -27.99 8.36
C PHE A 130 -12.78 -29.40 8.66
N MET A 131 -12.00 -29.57 9.73
CA MET A 131 -11.53 -30.89 10.16
C MET A 131 -12.67 -31.74 10.71
N ASP A 132 -13.54 -31.15 11.53
CA ASP A 132 -14.67 -31.85 12.15
C ASP A 132 -15.72 -32.30 11.12
N SER A 133 -15.92 -31.54 10.05
CA SER A 133 -16.86 -31.89 8.96
C SER A 133 -16.37 -33.00 8.02
N ARG A 134 -15.14 -33.48 8.21
CA ARG A 134 -14.53 -34.59 7.45
C ARG A 134 -14.31 -35.86 8.27
N ALA A 135 -14.61 -35.82 9.56
CA ALA A 135 -14.64 -36.98 10.46
C ALA A 135 -16.02 -37.65 10.42
#